data_AF-A0A4Q8BB59-F1
#
_entry.id   AF-A0A4Q8BB59-F1
#
_cell.length_a   1.000
_cell.length_b   1.000
_cell.length_c   1.000
_cell.angle_alpha   90.00
_cell.angle_beta   90.00
_cell.angle_gamma   90.00
#
_symmetry.space_group_name_H-M   'P 1'
#
loop_
_entity.id
_entity.type
_entity.pdbx_description
1 polymer ?
#
loop_
_entity_poly.entity_id
_entity_poly.type
_entity_poly.pdbx_seq_one_letter_code
_entity_poly.pdbx_strand_id
1 'polypeptide(L)'
;MELRRVLMRLSVAEQWHRAVLESSTPTVMLARMQSRAWLNKDHHFAPGKELFRSERPFSVWAYSLSHSQLLLRTRTVAVPGRRQSRIDLLFKPVDAMKTRMDYHGLVLRCATTEEHERILREIGRTADYNRVFIIGSGDSLDYVVSAAVGWQEDDQEDRDPSALAFFVGATDPTRLLPSDLPVSWSATQAAQLRE
;
A
#
# COMPACT_ATOMS: atom_id res chain seq x y z
N MET A 1 -15.50 72.64 13.10
CA MET A 1 -16.51 71.67 12.59
C MET A 1 -16.28 71.53 11.09
N GLU A 2 -15.20 70.91 10.62
CA GLU A 2 -14.65 69.59 10.93
C GLU A 2 -15.50 68.43 10.36
N LEU A 3 -14.79 67.51 9.68
CA LEU A 3 -15.17 66.13 9.33
C LEU A 3 -16.07 65.91 8.09
N ARG A 4 -15.42 65.78 6.93
CA ARG A 4 -15.28 64.51 6.17
C ARG A 4 -15.07 64.78 4.68
N ARG A 5 -13.81 64.75 4.22
CA ARG A 5 -13.40 64.25 2.89
C ARG A 5 -11.87 64.23 2.85
N VAL A 6 -11.34 63.21 3.51
CA VAL A 6 -9.91 62.90 3.55
C VAL A 6 -9.70 61.70 2.63
N LEU A 7 -8.85 61.93 1.62
CA LEU A 7 -8.04 60.98 0.84
C LEU A 7 -8.68 59.67 0.35
N MET A 8 -8.68 59.47 -0.97
CA MET A 8 -7.72 58.55 -1.62
C MET A 8 -7.94 58.58 -3.15
N ARG A 9 -7.13 59.39 -3.83
CA ARG A 9 -6.67 59.04 -5.18
C ARG A 9 -5.52 58.06 -4.96
N LEU A 10 -5.75 56.78 -5.16
CA LEU A 10 -4.67 55.81 -5.39
C LEU A 10 -4.63 55.53 -6.88
N SER A 11 -3.44 55.65 -7.44
CA SER A 11 -3.16 55.42 -8.85
C SER A 11 -3.50 53.97 -9.21
N VAL A 12 -3.96 53.73 -10.44
CA VAL A 12 -4.16 52.37 -10.98
C VAL A 12 -2.91 51.51 -10.74
N ALA A 13 -1.71 52.09 -10.77
CA ALA A 13 -0.44 51.41 -10.51
C ALA A 13 -0.28 50.83 -9.08
N GLU A 14 -0.97 51.39 -8.07
CA GLU A 14 -0.92 50.88 -6.69
C GLU A 14 -1.94 49.76 -6.43
N GLN A 15 -3.00 49.67 -7.24
CA GLN A 15 -3.94 48.54 -7.20
C GLN A 15 -3.32 47.25 -7.77
N TRP A 16 -2.43 47.36 -8.76
CA TRP A 16 -1.69 46.20 -9.29
C TRP A 16 -0.67 45.63 -8.30
N HIS A 17 -0.09 46.44 -7.42
CA HIS A 17 0.88 45.95 -6.42
C HIS A 17 0.22 45.17 -5.26
N ARG A 18 -1.04 45.47 -4.91
CA ARG A 18 -1.78 44.67 -3.91
C ARG A 18 -2.35 43.37 -4.48
N ALA A 19 -2.80 43.37 -5.73
CA ALA A 19 -3.35 42.17 -6.36
C ALA A 19 -2.29 41.08 -6.60
N VAL A 20 -1.01 41.44 -6.75
CA VAL A 20 0.10 40.51 -6.92
C VAL A 20 0.61 39.93 -5.59
N LEU A 21 0.32 40.58 -4.45
CA LEU A 21 0.74 40.11 -3.12
C LEU A 21 -0.30 39.26 -2.38
N GLU A 22 -1.57 39.25 -2.83
CA GLU A 22 -2.64 38.41 -2.24
C GLU A 22 -2.87 37.07 -2.99
N SER A 23 -2.15 36.79 -4.08
CA SER A 23 -2.26 35.54 -4.85
C SER A 23 -1.11 34.56 -4.61
N SER A 24 -0.50 34.59 -3.42
CA SER A 24 0.62 33.71 -3.07
C SER A 24 0.26 32.77 -1.93
N THR A 25 -0.80 31.97 -2.10
CA THR A 25 -0.75 30.62 -1.56
C THR A 25 0.01 29.80 -2.58
N PRO A 26 1.27 29.39 -2.33
CA PRO A 26 1.81 28.29 -3.07
C PRO A 26 0.93 27.09 -2.72
N THR A 27 0.00 26.74 -3.61
CA THR A 27 -0.44 25.36 -3.73
C THR A 27 0.82 24.60 -4.07
N VAL A 28 1.55 24.21 -3.03
CA VAL A 28 2.58 23.19 -3.12
C VAL A 28 1.78 21.96 -3.53
N MET A 29 1.64 21.76 -4.84
CA MET A 29 1.52 20.44 -5.43
C MET A 29 2.81 19.72 -5.04
N LEU A 30 2.87 19.30 -3.76
CA LEU A 30 3.78 18.29 -3.29
C LEU A 30 3.40 17.09 -4.15
N ALA A 31 4.10 16.94 -5.28
CA ALA A 31 4.12 15.70 -6.02
C ALA A 31 4.40 14.65 -4.95
N ARG A 32 3.36 13.93 -4.57
CA ARG A 32 3.41 13.01 -3.45
C ARG A 32 4.45 11.98 -3.85
N MET A 33 5.58 11.97 -3.16
CA MET A 33 6.70 11.12 -3.55
C MET A 33 6.26 9.68 -3.34
N GLN A 34 5.79 9.05 -4.42
CA GLN A 34 5.37 7.66 -4.42
C GLN A 34 6.59 6.82 -4.08
N SER A 35 6.59 6.22 -2.89
CA SER A 35 7.70 5.41 -2.41
C SER A 35 7.71 4.08 -3.16
N ARG A 36 8.86 3.73 -3.76
CA ARG A 36 9.06 2.45 -4.44
C ARG A 36 10.43 1.87 -4.11
N ALA A 37 10.48 0.58 -3.82
CA ALA A 37 11.72 -0.17 -3.72
C ALA A 37 11.52 -1.64 -4.14
N TRP A 38 12.62 -2.26 -4.60
CA TRP A 38 12.70 -3.70 -4.81
C TRP A 38 14.04 -4.20 -4.29
N LEU A 39 14.00 -5.01 -3.22
CA LEU A 39 15.17 -5.52 -2.53
C LEU A 39 15.34 -7.00 -2.84
N ASN A 40 16.48 -7.36 -3.45
CA ASN A 40 16.82 -8.75 -3.78
C ASN A 40 18.33 -9.05 -3.77
N LYS A 41 19.14 -8.18 -3.15
CA LYS A 41 20.60 -8.31 -3.07
C LYS A 41 21.00 -8.46 -1.61
N ASP A 42 22.02 -9.26 -1.34
CA ASP A 42 22.41 -9.63 0.04
C ASP A 42 22.71 -8.42 0.93
N HIS A 43 23.39 -7.41 0.39
CA HIS A 43 23.72 -6.19 1.14
C HIS A 43 22.49 -5.36 1.53
N HIS A 44 21.31 -5.61 0.95
CA HIS A 44 20.07 -4.98 1.39
C HIS A 44 19.62 -5.51 2.77
N PHE A 45 20.04 -6.72 3.15
CA PHE A 45 19.42 -7.55 4.20
C PHE A 45 20.33 -7.81 5.40
N ALA A 46 20.89 -6.76 6.00
CA ALA A 46 21.60 -6.91 7.26
C ALA A 46 20.65 -7.43 8.37
N PRO A 47 21.08 -8.37 9.23
CA PRO A 47 20.25 -8.90 10.31
C PRO A 47 19.64 -7.80 11.19
N GLY A 48 18.35 -7.92 11.53
CA GLY A 48 17.62 -6.94 12.35
C GLY A 48 17.30 -5.60 11.68
N LYS A 49 17.83 -5.32 10.48
CA LYS A 49 17.62 -4.04 9.79
C LYS A 49 16.15 -3.82 9.42
N GLU A 50 15.61 -2.67 9.82
CA GLU A 50 14.31 -2.18 9.33
C GLU A 50 14.39 -1.85 7.84
N LEU A 51 13.45 -2.40 7.07
CA LEU A 51 13.37 -2.24 5.61
C LEU A 51 12.24 -1.28 5.23
N PHE A 52 11.12 -1.35 5.94
CA PHE A 52 9.92 -0.57 5.65
C PHE A 52 9.08 -0.37 6.92
N ARG A 53 8.42 0.78 7.02
CA ARG A 53 7.50 1.11 8.11
C ARG A 53 6.33 1.92 7.57
N SER A 54 5.14 1.63 8.08
CA SER A 54 3.94 2.42 7.82
C SER A 54 2.94 2.24 8.96
N GLU A 55 2.35 3.34 9.43
CA GLU A 55 1.28 3.30 10.44
C GLU A 55 -0.09 2.95 9.82
N ARG A 56 -0.15 2.79 8.49
CA ARG A 56 -1.40 2.48 7.77
C ARG A 56 -1.76 1.00 7.95
N PRO A 57 -3.06 0.66 7.99
CA PRO A 57 -3.47 -0.73 8.06
C PRO A 57 -3.18 -1.48 6.76
N PHE A 58 -2.68 -2.70 6.86
CA PHE A 58 -2.44 -3.61 5.75
C PHE A 58 -3.30 -4.87 5.91
N SER A 59 -3.76 -5.43 4.80
CA SER A 59 -4.36 -6.76 4.78
C SER A 59 -3.59 -7.67 3.83
N VAL A 60 -3.61 -8.98 4.09
CA VAL A 60 -3.25 -9.99 3.08
C VAL A 60 -4.25 -9.88 1.95
N TRP A 61 -3.77 -9.43 0.78
CA TRP A 61 -4.62 -9.17 -0.37
C TRP A 61 -4.70 -10.37 -1.31
N ALA A 62 -3.55 -10.97 -1.60
CA ALA A 62 -3.46 -12.12 -2.48
C ALA A 62 -2.24 -12.98 -2.14
N TYR A 63 -2.40 -14.29 -2.34
CA TYR A 63 -1.32 -15.25 -2.32
C TYR A 63 -1.44 -16.17 -3.54
N SER A 64 -0.40 -16.21 -4.38
CA SER A 64 -0.34 -17.09 -5.54
C SER A 64 0.62 -18.23 -5.27
N LEU A 65 0.09 -19.46 -5.22
CA LEU A 65 0.89 -20.68 -5.08
C LEU A 65 1.79 -20.92 -6.30
N SER A 66 1.28 -20.71 -7.51
CA SER A 66 2.01 -20.99 -8.75
C SER A 66 3.20 -20.06 -8.98
N HIS A 67 3.17 -18.86 -8.38
CA HIS A 67 4.24 -17.87 -8.49
C HIS A 67 4.95 -17.60 -7.17
N SER A 68 4.57 -18.29 -6.10
CA SER A 68 5.06 -18.09 -4.74
C SER A 68 5.09 -16.60 -4.36
N GLN A 69 3.97 -15.90 -4.54
CA GLN A 69 3.87 -14.45 -4.32
C GLN A 69 2.88 -14.16 -3.20
N LEU A 70 3.29 -13.37 -2.20
CA LEU A 70 2.42 -12.82 -1.16
C LEU A 70 2.34 -11.30 -1.32
N LEU A 71 1.13 -10.77 -1.47
CA LEU A 71 0.86 -9.33 -1.54
C LEU A 71 0.10 -8.89 -0.29
N LEU A 72 0.68 -7.94 0.44
CA LEU A 72 -0.03 -7.14 1.44
C LEU A 72 -0.40 -5.78 0.84
N ARG A 73 -1.59 -5.27 1.16
CA ARG A 73 -2.09 -4.01 0.60
C ARG A 73 -2.75 -3.15 1.66
N THR A 74 -2.51 -1.84 1.62
CA THR A 74 -3.37 -0.88 2.35
C THR A 74 -4.65 -0.64 1.57
N ARG A 75 -5.80 -0.57 2.23
CA ARG A 75 -7.05 -0.15 1.57
C ARG A 75 -7.00 1.34 1.21
N THR A 76 -7.63 1.69 0.10
CA THR A 76 -7.89 3.08 -0.25
C THR A 76 -9.15 3.55 0.47
N VAL A 77 -8.99 4.48 1.39
CA VAL A 77 -10.12 5.12 2.07
C VAL A 77 -10.43 6.43 1.35
N ALA A 78 -11.69 6.61 0.97
CA ALA A 78 -12.19 7.88 0.48
C ALA A 78 -12.58 8.75 1.67
N VAL A 79 -11.86 9.87 1.85
CA VAL A 79 -12.31 10.98 2.70
C VAL A 79 -12.89 12.04 1.76
N PRO A 80 -13.96 12.77 2.11
CA PRO A 80 -14.50 13.84 1.25
C PRO A 80 -13.38 14.77 0.75
N GLY A 81 -13.20 14.82 -0.57
CA GLY A 81 -12.20 15.66 -1.23
C GLY A 81 -10.79 15.06 -1.37
N ARG A 82 -10.49 13.87 -0.81
CA ARG A 82 -9.18 13.22 -1.01
C ARG A 82 -9.25 11.70 -0.83
N ARG A 83 -8.79 10.97 -1.84
CA ARG A 83 -8.59 9.52 -1.76
C ARG A 83 -7.19 9.22 -1.22
N GLN A 84 -7.09 8.28 -0.29
CA GLN A 84 -5.80 7.78 0.17
C GLN A 84 -5.21 6.86 -0.91
N SER A 85 -3.97 7.12 -1.33
CA SER A 85 -3.14 6.25 -2.18
C SER A 85 -3.08 4.84 -1.58
N ARG A 86 -2.89 3.78 -2.36
CA ARG A 86 -2.60 2.45 -1.81
C ARG A 86 -1.10 2.19 -1.76
N ILE A 87 -0.67 1.35 -0.82
CA ILE A 87 0.68 0.80 -0.76
C ILE A 87 0.56 -0.72 -0.94
N ASP A 88 1.29 -1.23 -1.90
CA ASP A 88 1.49 -2.65 -2.14
C ASP A 88 2.85 -3.07 -1.57
N LEU A 89 2.89 -4.16 -0.81
CA LEU A 89 4.09 -4.81 -0.31
C LEU A 89 4.11 -6.26 -0.81
N LEU A 90 5.06 -6.61 -1.67
CA LEU A 90 5.15 -7.91 -2.33
C LEU A 90 6.39 -8.67 -1.90
N PHE A 91 6.20 -9.95 -1.56
CA PHE A 91 7.27 -10.93 -1.32
C PHE A 91 7.33 -11.95 -2.46
N LYS A 92 8.55 -12.28 -2.93
CA LYS A 92 8.75 -13.29 -3.98
C LYS A 92 10.19 -13.83 -4.08
N PRO A 93 10.38 -15.13 -4.39
CA PRO A 93 9.43 -16.22 -4.15
C PRO A 93 9.27 -16.46 -2.64
N VAL A 94 8.08 -16.79 -2.18
CA VAL A 94 7.77 -17.16 -0.80
C VAL A 94 7.92 -18.68 -0.63
N ASP A 95 8.74 -19.11 0.32
CA ASP A 95 8.89 -20.55 0.69
C ASP A 95 7.96 -20.90 1.86
N ALA A 96 7.88 -20.04 2.87
CA ALA A 96 7.05 -20.25 4.04
C ALA A 96 6.54 -18.92 4.60
N MET A 97 5.43 -18.94 5.32
CA MET A 97 4.89 -17.75 5.98
C MET A 97 4.05 -18.12 7.20
N LYS A 98 4.10 -17.26 8.21
CA LYS A 98 3.14 -17.20 9.32
C LYS A 98 2.63 -15.78 9.35
N THR A 99 1.40 -15.58 8.90
CA THR A 99 0.78 -14.26 8.76
C THR A 99 -0.62 -14.25 9.34
N ARG A 100 -1.02 -13.11 9.88
CA ARG A 100 -2.43 -12.76 10.07
C ARG A 100 -3.01 -12.14 8.80
N MET A 101 -4.34 -12.02 8.78
CA MET A 101 -5.06 -11.40 7.66
C MET A 101 -4.98 -9.87 7.67
N ASP A 102 -4.90 -9.23 8.85
CA ASP A 102 -4.93 -7.78 8.99
C ASP A 102 -3.88 -7.26 10.00
N TYR A 103 -3.24 -6.14 9.67
CA TYR A 103 -2.21 -5.45 10.45
C TYR A 103 -2.63 -4.00 10.69
N HIS A 104 -2.50 -3.51 11.93
CA HIS A 104 -2.83 -2.14 12.31
C HIS A 104 -1.55 -1.31 12.40
N GLY A 105 -0.97 -1.01 11.24
CA GLY A 105 0.41 -0.57 11.12
C GLY A 105 1.34 -1.76 10.90
N LEU A 106 2.44 -1.51 10.20
CA LEU A 106 3.36 -2.55 9.75
C LEU A 106 4.81 -2.05 9.82
N VAL A 107 5.64 -2.83 10.51
CA VAL A 107 7.10 -2.71 10.48
C VAL A 107 7.65 -3.97 9.84
N LEU A 108 8.37 -3.80 8.74
CA LEU A 108 9.08 -4.88 8.06
C LEU A 108 10.57 -4.75 8.37
N ARG A 109 11.17 -5.83 8.87
CA ARG A 109 12.62 -5.90 9.08
C ARG A 109 13.17 -7.26 8.70
N CYS A 110 14.48 -7.33 8.53
CA CYS A 110 15.18 -8.62 8.51
C CYS A 110 15.08 -9.25 9.91
N ALA A 111 14.94 -10.58 9.95
CA ALA A 111 15.14 -11.33 11.18
C ALA A 111 16.54 -11.07 11.75
N THR A 112 16.70 -11.12 13.07
CA THR A 112 18.02 -11.30 13.66
C THR A 112 18.56 -12.69 13.32
N THR A 113 19.85 -12.93 13.56
CA THR A 113 20.45 -14.25 13.34
C THR A 113 19.71 -15.34 14.13
N GLU A 114 19.38 -15.06 15.39
CA GLU A 114 18.70 -15.99 16.30
C GLU A 114 17.26 -16.27 15.85
N GLU A 115 16.53 -15.24 15.43
CA GLU A 115 15.17 -15.39 14.88
C GLU A 115 15.19 -16.19 13.59
N HIS A 116 16.16 -15.92 12.72
CA HIS A 116 16.34 -16.61 11.45
C HIS A 116 16.56 -18.11 11.67
N GLU A 117 17.53 -18.48 12.51
CA GLU A 117 17.83 -19.88 12.85
C GLU A 117 16.66 -20.58 13.54
N ARG A 118 15.94 -19.88 14.43
CA ARG A 118 14.76 -20.43 15.10
C ARG A 118 13.65 -20.71 14.09
N ILE A 119 13.36 -19.77 13.20
CA ILE A 119 12.27 -19.90 12.21
C ILE A 119 12.62 -20.99 11.18
N LEU A 120 13.86 -21.06 10.69
CA LEU A 120 14.25 -22.14 9.78
C LEU A 120 14.07 -23.52 10.43
N ARG A 121 14.45 -23.69 11.69
CA ARG A 121 14.19 -24.94 12.44
C ARG A 121 12.70 -25.24 12.58
N GLU A 122 11.89 -24.23 12.89
CA GLU A 122 10.43 -24.36 13.01
C GLU A 122 9.79 -24.91 11.73
N ILE A 123 10.28 -24.48 10.57
CA ILE A 123 9.78 -24.93 9.26
C ILE A 123 10.53 -26.14 8.68
N GLY A 124 11.42 -26.78 9.44
CA GLY A 124 12.16 -27.96 9.01
C GLY A 124 13.24 -27.71 7.94
N ARG A 125 13.82 -26.50 7.91
CA ARG A 125 14.91 -26.09 7.02
C ARG A 125 16.22 -25.90 7.79
N THR A 126 17.35 -26.19 7.16
CA THR A 126 18.69 -26.14 7.79
C THR A 126 19.61 -25.08 7.18
N ALA A 127 19.41 -24.76 5.90
CA ALA A 127 20.05 -23.65 5.20
C ALA A 127 19.14 -23.26 4.03
N ASP A 128 18.86 -21.97 3.87
CA ASP A 128 18.06 -21.46 2.77
C ASP A 128 18.72 -20.22 2.16
N TYR A 129 18.67 -20.12 0.83
CA TYR A 129 19.03 -18.92 0.09
C TYR A 129 18.00 -17.81 0.28
N ASN A 130 16.82 -18.12 0.82
CA ASN A 130 15.80 -17.13 1.16
C ASN A 130 16.17 -16.34 2.42
N ARG A 131 15.48 -15.22 2.61
CA ARG A 131 15.59 -14.36 3.79
C ARG A 131 14.36 -14.57 4.66
N VAL A 132 14.54 -14.45 5.97
CA VAL A 132 13.42 -14.39 6.91
C VAL A 132 13.11 -12.92 7.20
N PHE A 133 11.92 -12.50 6.79
CA PHE A 133 11.38 -11.18 7.07
C PHE A 133 10.43 -11.26 8.26
N ILE A 134 10.60 -10.35 9.22
CA ILE A 134 9.70 -10.20 10.36
C ILE A 134 8.73 -9.06 10.07
N ILE A 135 7.44 -9.34 10.29
CA ILE A 135 6.35 -8.37 10.19
C ILE A 135 5.87 -8.07 11.61
N GLY A 136 6.13 -6.85 12.07
CA GLY A 136 5.64 -6.33 13.35
C GLY A 136 4.38 -5.49 13.18
N SER A 137 3.42 -5.65 14.09
CA SER A 137 2.21 -4.82 14.20
C SER A 137 1.81 -4.74 15.68
N GLY A 138 2.12 -3.63 16.35
CA GLY A 138 2.01 -3.54 17.81
C GLY A 138 2.95 -4.56 18.48
N ASP A 139 2.45 -5.28 19.48
CA ASP A 139 3.21 -6.30 20.23
C ASP A 139 3.29 -7.66 19.52
N SER A 140 2.71 -7.75 18.32
CA SER A 140 2.65 -8.99 17.55
C SER A 140 3.76 -9.09 16.52
N LEU A 141 4.30 -10.31 16.35
CA LEU A 141 5.30 -10.65 15.34
C LEU A 141 4.86 -11.84 14.48
N ASP A 142 4.89 -11.63 13.18
CA ASP A 142 4.64 -12.58 12.10
C ASP A 142 5.89 -12.71 11.22
N TYR A 143 5.94 -13.66 10.28
CA TYR A 143 7.09 -13.82 9.40
C TYR A 143 6.76 -14.28 7.98
N VAL A 144 7.66 -13.94 7.05
CA VAL A 144 7.66 -14.43 5.67
C VAL A 144 9.08 -14.85 5.30
N VAL A 145 9.24 -16.08 4.81
CA VAL A 145 10.49 -16.58 4.25
C VAL A 145 10.44 -16.40 2.74
N SER A 146 11.30 -15.51 2.21
CA SER A 146 11.29 -15.18 0.78
C SER A 146 12.64 -14.65 0.29
N ALA A 147 12.93 -14.78 -1.01
CA ALA A 147 14.19 -14.27 -1.57
C ALA A 147 14.22 -12.75 -1.76
N ALA A 148 13.07 -12.12 -1.99
CA ALA A 148 12.97 -10.69 -2.27
C ALA A 148 11.70 -10.07 -1.68
N VAL A 149 11.77 -8.77 -1.43
CA VAL A 149 10.64 -7.95 -1.01
C VAL A 149 10.69 -6.60 -1.70
N GLY A 150 9.54 -6.05 -2.05
CA GLY A 150 9.44 -4.69 -2.54
C GLY A 150 8.11 -4.04 -2.20
N TRP A 151 8.07 -2.73 -2.36
CA TRP A 151 6.86 -1.95 -2.15
C TRP A 151 6.70 -0.88 -3.20
N GLN A 152 5.45 -0.45 -3.38
CA GLN A 152 5.07 0.66 -4.23
C GLN A 152 3.84 1.35 -3.66
N GLU A 153 3.89 2.67 -3.55
CA GLU A 153 2.71 3.51 -3.31
C GLU A 153 2.20 4.09 -4.64
N ASP A 154 0.89 3.98 -4.90
CA ASP A 154 0.24 4.58 -6.07
C ASP A 154 -1.20 5.03 -5.76
N ASP A 155 -1.85 5.71 -6.71
CA ASP A 155 -3.22 6.24 -6.54
C ASP A 155 -4.31 5.35 -7.19
N GLN A 156 -3.97 4.11 -7.55
CA GLN A 156 -4.90 3.15 -8.18
C GLN A 156 -5.93 2.61 -7.19
N GLU A 157 -7.03 2.03 -7.69
CA GLU A 157 -8.13 1.41 -6.94
C GLU A 157 -7.76 0.12 -6.22
N ASP A 158 -8.50 -0.23 -5.17
CA ASP A 158 -8.29 -1.48 -4.44
C ASP A 158 -8.41 -2.69 -5.38
N ARG A 159 -9.29 -2.58 -6.39
CA ARG A 159 -9.52 -3.61 -7.42
C ARG A 159 -8.50 -3.59 -8.56
N ASP A 160 -7.71 -2.53 -8.70
CA ASP A 160 -6.72 -2.47 -9.77
C ASP A 160 -5.57 -3.45 -9.51
N PRO A 161 -4.95 -4.00 -10.57
CA PRO A 161 -3.80 -4.87 -10.42
C PRO A 161 -2.64 -4.14 -9.77
N SER A 162 -1.81 -4.88 -9.01
CA SER A 162 -0.55 -4.36 -8.49
C SER A 162 0.47 -4.21 -9.62
N ALA A 163 1.25 -3.14 -9.62
CA ALA A 163 2.38 -3.01 -10.54
C ALA A 163 3.57 -3.92 -10.18
N LEU A 164 3.61 -4.43 -8.95
CA LEU A 164 4.66 -5.33 -8.46
C LEU A 164 4.34 -6.79 -8.75
N ALA A 165 3.05 -7.15 -8.71
CA ALA A 165 2.61 -8.53 -8.76
C ALA A 165 2.01 -8.88 -10.12
N PHE A 166 2.30 -10.10 -10.58
CA PHE A 166 1.64 -10.68 -11.74
C PHE A 166 0.75 -11.81 -11.25
N PHE A 167 -0.50 -11.45 -10.95
CA PHE A 167 -1.53 -12.44 -10.71
C PHE A 167 -2.23 -12.72 -12.04
N VAL A 168 -2.21 -13.97 -12.50
CA VAL A 168 -3.02 -14.37 -13.66
C VAL A 168 -4.48 -14.07 -13.30
N GLY A 169 -5.26 -13.49 -14.22
CA GLY A 169 -6.63 -13.02 -13.93
C GLY A 169 -7.59 -14.04 -13.32
N ALA A 170 -7.28 -15.35 -13.36
CA ALA A 170 -8.04 -16.39 -12.65
C ALA A 170 -7.83 -16.40 -11.11
N THR A 171 -6.77 -15.78 -10.62
CA THR A 171 -6.42 -15.63 -9.20
C THR A 171 -6.76 -14.25 -8.64
N ASP A 172 -7.40 -13.42 -9.45
CA ASP A 172 -7.89 -12.11 -9.04
C ASP A 172 -9.10 -12.31 -8.09
N PRO A 173 -9.01 -11.90 -6.81
CA PRO A 173 -10.11 -12.05 -5.87
C PRO A 173 -11.38 -11.31 -6.31
N THR A 174 -11.28 -10.32 -7.21
CA THR A 174 -12.46 -9.65 -7.79
C THR A 174 -13.32 -10.56 -8.66
N ARG A 175 -12.81 -11.72 -9.10
CA ARG A 175 -13.61 -12.74 -9.80
C ARG A 175 -14.34 -13.71 -8.86
N LEU A 176 -13.87 -13.85 -7.62
CA LEU A 176 -14.44 -14.77 -6.64
C LEU A 176 -15.45 -14.08 -5.72
N LEU A 177 -15.37 -12.77 -5.59
CA LEU A 177 -16.34 -11.99 -4.83
C LEU A 177 -17.52 -11.61 -5.72
N PRO A 178 -18.78 -11.80 -5.26
CA PRO A 178 -19.94 -11.32 -6.00
C PRO A 178 -19.81 -9.80 -6.20
N SER A 179 -20.03 -9.34 -7.41
CA SER A 179 -20.06 -7.91 -7.69
C SER A 179 -21.24 -7.27 -6.95
N ASP A 180 -21.05 -6.05 -6.43
CA ASP A 180 -22.17 -5.22 -5.93
C ASP A 180 -23.11 -4.74 -7.05
N LEU A 181 -22.80 -5.08 -8.31
CA LEU A 181 -23.69 -4.88 -9.44
C LEU A 181 -24.81 -5.92 -9.40
N PRO A 182 -26.08 -5.51 -9.59
CA PRO A 182 -27.18 -6.45 -9.65
C PRO A 182 -26.94 -7.45 -10.79
N VAL A 183 -26.91 -8.74 -10.44
CA VAL A 183 -26.78 -9.83 -11.41
C VAL A 183 -28.01 -9.79 -12.31
N SER A 184 -27.85 -9.41 -13.58
CA SER A 184 -28.91 -9.57 -14.57
C SER A 184 -28.96 -11.04 -14.97
N TRP A 185 -29.83 -11.80 -14.31
CA TRP A 185 -30.10 -13.18 -14.71
C TRP A 185 -30.67 -13.21 -16.13
N SER A 186 -30.19 -14.14 -16.96
CA SER A 186 -30.89 -14.42 -18.20
C SER A 186 -32.24 -15.07 -17.91
N ALA A 187 -33.22 -14.89 -18.80
CA ALA A 187 -34.56 -15.48 -18.66
C ALA A 187 -34.50 -17.02 -18.47
N THR A 188 -33.47 -17.65 -19.03
CA THR A 188 -33.20 -19.08 -18.90
C THR A 188 -32.78 -19.48 -17.48
N GLN A 189 -31.94 -18.68 -16.81
CA GLN A 189 -31.49 -18.96 -15.44
C GLN A 189 -32.59 -18.72 -14.40
N ALA A 190 -33.46 -17.75 -14.64
CA ALA A 190 -34.60 -17.46 -13.76
C ALA A 190 -35.67 -18.57 -13.76
N ALA A 191 -35.73 -19.38 -14.83
CA ALA A 191 -36.67 -20.50 -14.94
C ALA A 191 -36.23 -21.74 -14.13
N GLN A 192 -34.93 -21.99 -14.03
CA GLN A 192 -34.37 -23.16 -13.31
C GLN A 192 -34.41 -23.04 -11.77
N LEU A 193 -34.66 -21.85 -11.23
CA LEU A 193 -34.78 -21.62 -9.78
C LEU A 193 -36.23 -21.71 -9.27
N ARG A 194 -37.18 -22.09 -10.12
CA ARG A 194 -38.62 -22.19 -9.80
C ARG A 194 -39.17 -23.63 -9.79
N GLU A 195 -38.30 -24.63 -9.89
CA GLU A 195 -38.60 -26.05 -9.63
C GLU A 195 -38.10 -26.45 -8.24
#